data_AF-Q5W5Q6-F1
#
_entry.id   AF-Q5W5Q6-F1
#
_cell.length_a   1.000
_cell.length_b   1.000
_cell.length_c   1.000
_cell.angle_alpha   90.00
_cell.angle_beta   90.00
_cell.angle_gamma   90.00
#
_symmetry.space_group_name_H-M   'P 1'
#
loop_
_entity.id
_entity.type
_entity.pdbx_description
1 polymer ?
#
loop_
_entity_poly.entity_id
_entity_poly.type
_entity_poly.pdbx_seq_one_letter_code
_entity_poly.pdbx_strand_id
1 'polypeptide(L)'
;EHGVYNAQLYNKDPNILQQERAEVERYCKHNAEAYQTAIADKSVPPKVKLSSVTQAGGRHPAVLMCSAYRFYPHRIQISWMRDGKVVKSDVTSTEEMPNGD
;
A
#
# COMPACT_ATOMS: atom_id res chain seq x y z
N GLU A 1 -15.90 30.61 12.95
CA GLU A 1 -16.91 31.32 12.11
C GLU A 1 -16.51 31.41 10.63
N HIS A 2 -15.27 31.78 10.28
CA HIS A 2 -14.83 31.93 8.88
C HIS A 2 -15.12 30.74 7.94
N GLY A 3 -14.94 29.49 8.39
CA GLY A 3 -15.24 28.31 7.57
C GLY A 3 -16.72 28.21 7.16
N VAL A 4 -17.63 28.60 8.06
CA VAL A 4 -19.08 28.59 7.79
C VAL A 4 -19.45 29.69 6.81
N TYR A 5 -18.86 30.89 6.97
CA TYR A 5 -19.05 32.00 6.04
C TYR A 5 -18.61 31.64 4.61
N ASN A 6 -17.41 31.07 4.47
CA ASN A 6 -16.88 30.65 3.17
C ASN A 6 -17.73 29.54 2.54
N ALA A 7 -18.16 28.55 3.32
CA ALA A 7 -19.04 27.50 2.83
C ALA A 7 -20.39 28.05 2.35
N GLN A 8 -20.96 29.03 3.06
CA GLN A 8 -22.21 29.68 2.64
C GLN A 8 -22.06 30.47 1.34
N LEU A 9 -20.94 31.16 1.13
CA LEU A 9 -20.68 31.85 -0.15
C LEU A 9 -20.54 30.85 -1.29
N TYR A 10 -19.75 29.80 -1.08
CA TYR A 10 -19.50 28.77 -2.09
C TYR A 10 -20.77 28.00 -2.46
N ASN A 11 -21.56 27.59 -1.47
CA ASN A 11 -22.81 26.84 -1.67
C ASN A 11 -23.96 27.66 -2.27
N LYS A 12 -23.83 28.99 -2.37
CA LYS A 12 -24.85 29.86 -2.98
C LYS A 12 -24.65 30.05 -4.49
N ASP A 13 -23.48 29.70 -5.03
CA ASP A 13 -23.20 29.85 -6.46
C ASP A 13 -23.53 28.54 -7.21
N PRO A 14 -24.62 28.50 -8.02
CA PRO A 14 -25.00 27.30 -8.75
C PRO A 14 -24.01 26.92 -9.85
N ASN A 15 -23.24 27.86 -10.40
CA ASN A 15 -22.26 27.56 -11.45
C ASN A 15 -21.08 26.79 -10.87
N ILE A 16 -20.58 27.23 -9.70
CA ILE A 16 -19.53 26.54 -8.96
C ILE A 16 -20.01 25.13 -8.59
N LEU A 17 -21.22 25.00 -8.01
CA LEU A 17 -21.76 23.70 -7.64
C LEU A 17 -21.95 22.76 -8.82
N GLN A 18 -22.34 23.28 -10.00
CA GLN A 18 -22.45 22.48 -11.21
C GLN A 18 -21.08 22.02 -11.71
N GLN A 19 -20.08 22.91 -11.69
CA GLN A 19 -18.71 22.58 -12.10
C GLN A 19 -18.11 21.49 -11.20
N GLU A 20 -18.18 21.66 -9.88
CA GLU A 20 -17.66 20.67 -8.91
C GLU A 20 -18.29 19.28 -9.09
N ARG A 21 -19.60 19.22 -9.37
CA ARG A 21 -20.27 17.94 -9.68
C ARG A 21 -19.74 17.31 -10.97
N ALA A 22 -19.41 18.13 -11.97
CA ALA A 22 -18.88 17.66 -13.25
C ALA A 22 -17.42 17.15 -13.15
N GLU A 23 -16.64 17.57 -12.14
CA GLU A 23 -15.26 17.14 -11.95
C GLU A 23 -15.12 15.62 -11.73
N VAL A 24 -16.15 14.94 -11.21
CA VAL A 24 -16.15 13.46 -11.09
C VAL A 24 -15.97 12.80 -12.46
N GLU A 25 -16.70 13.26 -13.47
CA GLU A 25 -16.62 12.70 -14.82
C GLU A 25 -15.42 13.27 -15.58
N ARG A 26 -15.27 14.59 -15.56
CA ARG A 26 -14.27 15.30 -16.37
C ARG A 26 -12.84 15.05 -15.92
N TYR A 27 -12.62 15.03 -14.61
CA TYR A 27 -11.27 14.95 -14.05
C TYR A 27 -11.02 13.58 -13.42
N CYS A 28 -11.83 13.17 -12.43
CA CYS A 28 -11.54 11.97 -11.65
C CYS A 28 -11.58 10.70 -12.51
N LYS A 29 -12.68 10.43 -13.21
CA LYS A 29 -12.80 9.22 -14.04
C LYS A 29 -11.90 9.24 -15.26
N HIS A 30 -11.84 10.37 -15.97
CA HIS A 30 -10.95 10.53 -17.12
C HIS A 30 -9.49 10.22 -16.77
N ASN A 31 -8.98 10.82 -15.69
CA ASN A 31 -7.60 10.58 -15.26
C ASN A 31 -7.43 9.17 -14.66
N ALA A 32 -8.41 8.66 -13.92
CA ALA A 32 -8.35 7.28 -13.40
C ALA A 32 -8.21 6.26 -14.54
N GLU A 33 -8.97 6.42 -15.62
CA GLU A 33 -8.85 5.59 -16.82
C GLU A 33 -7.47 5.74 -17.48
N ALA A 34 -6.99 6.98 -17.64
CA ALA A 34 -5.67 7.25 -18.21
C ALA A 34 -4.51 6.62 -17.39
N TYR A 35 -4.66 6.53 -16.07
CA TYR A 35 -3.66 5.96 -15.17
C TYR A 35 -3.91 4.50 -14.77
N GLN A 36 -4.99 3.88 -15.25
CA GLN A 36 -5.40 2.52 -14.86
C GLN A 36 -4.26 1.52 -15.06
N THR A 37 -3.68 1.48 -16.26
CA THR A 37 -2.62 0.52 -16.61
C THR A 37 -1.29 0.81 -15.92
N ALA A 38 -1.01 2.09 -15.64
CA ALA A 38 0.24 2.53 -15.02
C ALA A 38 0.26 2.39 -13.50
N ILE A 39 -0.92 2.37 -12.84
CA ILE A 39 -1.04 2.39 -11.38
C ILE A 39 -1.90 1.24 -10.87
N ALA A 40 -3.15 1.11 -11.32
CA ALA A 40 -4.09 0.15 -10.74
C ALA A 40 -3.82 -1.29 -11.18
N ASP A 41 -3.51 -1.49 -12.47
CA ASP A 41 -3.21 -2.81 -13.04
C ASP A 41 -1.73 -3.17 -12.93
N LYS A 42 -0.88 -2.22 -12.55
CA LYS A 42 0.55 -2.46 -12.38
C LYS A 42 0.75 -3.51 -11.30
N SER A 43 1.55 -4.51 -11.62
CA SER A 43 1.96 -5.54 -10.67
C SER A 43 3.46 -5.77 -10.81
N VAL A 44 4.15 -5.79 -9.68
CA VAL A 44 5.59 -6.05 -9.63
C VAL A 44 5.81 -7.19 -8.64
N PRO A 45 6.40 -8.31 -9.05
CA PRO A 45 6.64 -9.43 -8.16
C PRO A 45 7.69 -9.08 -7.10
N PRO A 46 7.57 -9.60 -5.86
CA PRO A 46 8.55 -9.36 -4.82
C PRO A 46 9.90 -9.98 -5.16
N LYS A 47 10.96 -9.24 -4.81
CA LYS A 47 12.30 -9.79 -4.70
C LYS A 47 12.49 -10.32 -3.28
N VAL A 48 12.62 -11.63 -3.15
CA VAL A 48 12.72 -12.31 -1.85
C VAL A 48 14.17 -12.69 -1.56
N LYS A 49 14.62 -12.41 -0.34
CA LYS A 49 15.91 -12.84 0.19
C LYS A 49 15.69 -13.62 1.48
N LEU A 50 16.20 -14.85 1.52
CA LEU A 50 16.25 -15.66 2.72
C LEU A 50 17.64 -15.52 3.37
N SER A 51 17.70 -15.31 4.68
CA SER A 51 18.96 -15.17 5.41
C SER A 51 18.87 -15.77 6.81
N SER A 52 19.99 -16.30 7.29
CA SER A 52 20.15 -16.70 8.69
C SER A 52 20.67 -15.51 9.48
N VAL A 53 19.99 -15.14 10.56
CA VAL A 53 20.31 -13.96 11.36
C VAL A 53 20.46 -14.38 12.82
N THR A 54 21.55 -13.99 13.45
CA THR A 54 21.73 -14.13 14.90
C THR A 54 21.25 -12.88 15.61
N GLN A 55 20.47 -13.04 16.68
CA GLN A 55 20.04 -11.90 17.48
C GLN A 55 21.25 -11.26 18.19
N ALA A 56 21.15 -9.94 18.43
CA ALA A 56 22.17 -9.18 19.15
C ALA A 56 22.45 -9.84 20.52
N GLY A 57 23.72 -10.16 20.78
CA GLY A 57 24.15 -10.86 22.01
C GLY A 57 24.53 -12.33 21.83
N GLY A 58 24.33 -12.93 20.64
CA GLY A 58 24.94 -14.21 20.23
C GLY A 58 24.55 -15.46 21.02
N ARG A 59 23.75 -15.33 22.07
CA ARG A 59 23.30 -16.43 22.95
C ARG A 59 22.09 -17.19 22.41
N HIS A 60 21.35 -16.61 21.47
CA HIS A 60 20.16 -17.23 20.87
C HIS A 60 20.50 -17.94 19.55
N PRO A 61 19.86 -19.10 19.26
CA PRO A 61 19.97 -19.75 17.96
C PRO A 61 19.64 -18.79 16.81
N ALA A 62 20.27 -19.01 15.66
CA ALA A 62 19.98 -18.21 14.47
C ALA A 62 18.52 -18.39 14.03
N VAL A 63 17.87 -17.29 13.65
CA VAL A 63 16.52 -17.29 13.09
C VAL A 63 16.58 -17.12 11.58
N LEU A 64 15.61 -17.70 10.88
CA LEU A 64 15.45 -17.45 9.45
C LEU A 64 14.67 -16.15 9.23
N MET A 65 15.25 -15.25 8.45
CA MET A 65 14.64 -13.99 8.05
C MET A 65 14.33 -14.06 6.56
N CYS A 66 13.04 -13.95 6.22
CA CYS A 66 12.55 -13.80 4.86
C CYS A 66 12.24 -12.32 4.63
N SER A 67 12.96 -11.68 3.72
CA SER A 67 12.77 -10.27 3.39
C SER A 67 12.25 -10.15 1.96
N ALA A 68 11.09 -9.50 1.79
CA ALA A 68 10.46 -9.26 0.49
C ALA A 68 10.50 -7.77 0.16
N TYR A 69 10.97 -7.42 -1.04
CA TYR A 69 11.19 -6.04 -1.45
C TYR A 69 10.64 -5.75 -2.85
N ARG A 70 10.39 -4.46 -3.12
CA ARG A 70 10.08 -3.92 -4.46
C ARG A 70 8.89 -4.60 -5.13
N PHE A 71 7.87 -4.92 -4.36
CA PHE A 71 6.62 -5.44 -4.88
C PHE A 71 5.56 -4.35 -4.89
N TYR A 72 4.61 -4.50 -5.79
CA TYR A 72 3.45 -3.63 -5.90
C TYR A 72 2.27 -4.45 -6.43
N PRO A 73 1.02 -4.25 -5.94
CA PRO A 73 0.61 -3.32 -4.88
C PRO A 73 1.11 -3.74 -3.49
N HIS A 74 0.80 -2.94 -2.46
CA HIS A 74 1.39 -3.09 -1.12
C HIS A 74 1.05 -4.40 -0.40
N ARG A 75 -0.01 -5.12 -0.77
CA ARG A 75 -0.45 -6.32 -0.05
C ARG A 75 0.38 -7.54 -0.43
N ILE A 76 0.97 -8.21 0.56
CA ILE A 76 1.68 -9.49 0.37
C ILE A 76 1.29 -10.51 1.45
N GLN A 77 1.39 -11.80 1.11
CA GLN A 77 1.27 -12.88 2.07
C GLN A 77 2.53 -13.74 2.04
N ILE A 78 3.15 -13.91 3.20
CA ILE A 78 4.35 -14.76 3.38
C ILE A 78 3.98 -15.91 4.31
N SER A 79 4.42 -17.11 3.95
CA SER A 79 4.25 -18.31 4.80
C SER A 79 5.56 -19.08 4.88
N TRP A 80 5.78 -19.72 6.03
CA TRP A 80 6.90 -20.64 6.23
C TRP A 80 6.43 -22.07 6.08
N MET A 81 7.27 -22.90 5.48
CA MET A 81 7.02 -24.33 5.34
C MET A 81 8.18 -25.14 5.89
N ARG A 82 7.87 -26.27 6.52
CA ARG A 82 8.82 -27.31 6.92
C ARG A 82 8.31 -28.63 6.39
N ASP A 83 9.12 -29.30 5.57
CA ASP A 83 8.78 -30.59 4.95
C ASP A 83 7.42 -30.57 4.24
N GLY A 84 7.15 -29.48 3.51
CA GLY A 84 5.90 -29.30 2.75
C GLY A 84 4.68 -28.91 3.59
N LYS A 85 4.81 -28.75 4.91
CA LYS A 85 3.71 -28.34 5.81
C LYS A 85 3.89 -26.90 6.29
N VAL A 86 2.81 -26.13 6.28
CA VAL A 86 2.81 -24.74 6.74
C VAL A 86 3.07 -24.67 8.24
N VAL A 87 4.06 -23.87 8.63
CA VAL A 87 4.41 -23.60 10.03
C VAL A 87 3.79 -22.27 10.43
N LYS A 88 3.03 -22.28 11.53
CA LYS A 88 2.38 -21.08 12.10
C LYS A 88 2.93 -20.68 13.47
N SER A 89 3.59 -21.60 14.17
CA SER A 89 4.24 -21.33 15.46
C SER A 89 5.57 -20.62 15.25
N ASP A 90 5.94 -19.75 16.19
CA ASP A 90 7.24 -19.06 16.23
C ASP A 90 7.58 -18.26 14.95
N VAL A 91 6.55 -17.78 14.26
CA VAL A 91 6.67 -16.89 13.10
C VAL A 91 6.25 -15.48 13.51
N THR A 92 7.09 -14.51 13.21
CA THR A 92 6.80 -13.09 13.37
C THR A 92 6.94 -12.38 12.02
N SER A 93 6.03 -11.43 11.75
CA SER A 93 6.07 -10.58 10.57
C SER A 93 6.13 -9.11 11.01
N THR A 94 6.82 -8.30 10.22
CA THR A 94 6.78 -6.85 10.35
C THR A 94 5.68 -6.28 9.45
N GLU A 95 5.24 -5.07 9.74
CA GLU A 95 4.36 -4.32 8.84
C GLU A 95 5.06 -4.02 7.50
N GLU A 96 4.26 -3.91 6.45
CA GLU A 96 4.71 -3.51 5.12
C GLU A 96 5.13 -2.03 5.16
N MET A 97 6.34 -1.71 4.71
CA MET A 97 6.85 -0.33 4.73
C MET A 97 6.89 0.23 3.30
N PRO A 98 6.18 1.33 3.01
CA PRO A 98 6.23 1.96 1.70
C PRO A 98 7.60 2.61 1.48
N ASN A 99 8.19 2.36 0.32
CA ASN A 99 9.47 2.91 -0.13
C ASN A 99 9.33 4.21 -0.93
N GLY A 100 8.11 4.53 -1.42
CA GLY A 100 7.80 5.82 -2.05
C GLY A 100 8.27 5.98 -3.50
N ASP A 101 8.60 4.87 -4.18
CA ASP A 101 8.82 4.81 -5.63
C ASP A 101 7.55 4.45 -6.41
#